data_AF-A0A5J4SY80-F1
#
_entry.id   AF-A0A5J4SY80-F1
#
_cell.length_a   1.000
_cell.length_b   1.000
_cell.length_c   1.000
_cell.angle_alpha   90.00
_cell.angle_beta   90.00
_cell.angle_gamma   90.00
#
_symmetry.space_group_name_H-M   'P 1'
#
loop_
_entity.id
_entity.type
_entity.pdbx_description
1 polymer ?
#
loop_
_entity_poly.entity_id
_entity_poly.type
_entity_poly.pdbx_seq_one_letter_code
_entity_poly.pdbx_strand_id
1 'polypeptide(L)' 'MERLYPYIKEIENLCRQYHVKKLYAFGSVLTHTFNKDSDVDLIVAFEDIPVENYADNYF' A
#
# COMPACT_ATOMS: atom_id res chain seq x y z
N MET A 1 -5.87 7.92 10.73
CA MET A 1 -4.97 6.77 10.95
C MET A 1 -5.60 5.64 11.76
N GLU A 2 -6.54 5.87 12.69
CA GLU A 2 -7.16 4.79 13.49
C GLU A 2 -7.91 3.72 12.67
N ARG A 3 -8.43 4.06 11.49
CA ARG A 3 -9.21 3.12 10.65
C ARG A 3 -8.40 1.98 10.04
N LEU A 4 -7.10 2.17 9.82
CA LEU A 4 -6.22 1.14 9.27
C LEU A 4 -5.54 0.30 10.36
N TYR A 5 -5.58 0.76 11.61
CA TYR A 5 -4.91 0.11 12.73
C TYR A 5 -5.27 -1.38 12.90
N PRO A 6 -6.54 -1.79 12.75
CA PRO A 6 -6.91 -3.21 12.84
C PRO A 6 -6.26 -4.10 11.78
N TYR A 7 -5.84 -3.54 10.65
CA TYR A 7 -5.33 -4.26 9.49
C TYR A 7 -3.82 -4.13 9.30
N ILE A 8 -3.11 -3.44 10.22
CA ILE A 8 -1.66 -3.18 10.09
C ILE A 8 -0.90 -4.49 9.93
N LYS A 9 -1.27 -5.55 10.67
CA LYS A 9 -0.55 -6.82 10.64
C LYS A 9 -0.71 -7.52 9.28
N GLU A 10 -1.90 -7.50 8.72
CA GLU A 10 -2.21 -8.04 7.39
C GLU A 10 -1.48 -7.24 6.30
N ILE A 11 -1.51 -5.91 6.38
CA ILE A 11 -0.79 -5.03 5.45
C ILE A 11 0.72 -5.30 5.51
N GLU A 12 1.30 -5.40 6.71
CA GLU A 12 2.71 -5.73 6.86
C GLU A 12 3.07 -7.12 6.32
N ASN A 13 2.20 -8.11 6.51
CA ASN A 13 2.40 -9.45 5.94
C ASN A 13 2.41 -9.41 4.42
N LEU A 14 1.49 -8.66 3.81
CA LEU A 14 1.46 -8.46 2.36
C LEU A 14 2.72 -7.74 1.89
N CYS A 15 3.14 -6.67 2.58
CA CYS A 15 4.38 -5.97 2.26
C CYS A 15 5.60 -6.90 2.27
N ARG A 16 5.70 -7.79 3.28
CA ARG A 16 6.78 -8.80 3.34
C ARG A 16 6.68 -9.81 2.20
N GLN A 17 5.49 -10.32 1.91
CA GLN A 17 5.26 -11.31 0.87
C GLN A 17 5.63 -10.77 -0.53
N TYR A 18 5.33 -9.51 -0.80
CA TYR A 18 5.53 -8.87 -2.10
C TYR A 18 6.78 -7.97 -2.15
N HIS A 19 7.74 -8.16 -1.24
CA HIS A 19 9.01 -7.44 -1.24
C HIS A 19 8.86 -5.90 -1.25
N VAL A 20 7.84 -5.38 -0.54
CA VAL A 20 7.60 -3.95 -0.40
C VAL A 20 8.57 -3.39 0.65
N LYS A 21 9.47 -2.52 0.19
CA LYS A 21 10.40 -1.78 1.04
C LYS A 21 9.72 -0.64 1.79
N LYS A 22 8.84 0.11 1.12
CA LYS A 22 8.07 1.21 1.71
C LYS A 22 6.68 1.32 1.07
N LEU A 23 5.70 1.64 1.89
CA LEU A 23 4.32 1.89 1.48
C LEU A 23 3.87 3.25 2.03
N TYR A 24 3.34 4.12 1.17
CA TYR A 24 2.87 5.45 1.55
C TYR A 24 1.46 5.69 1.04
N ALA A 25 0.60 6.26 1.89
CA ALA A 25 -0.68 6.81 1.44
C ALA A 25 -0.49 8.26 0.96
N PHE A 26 -1.23 8.65 -0.08
CA PHE A 26 -1.26 10.02 -0.59
C PHE A 26 -2.65 10.34 -1.15
N GLY A 27 -2.87 11.56 -1.64
CA GLY A 27 -4.14 11.89 -2.27
C GLY A 27 -5.31 12.05 -1.30
N SER A 28 -6.51 11.73 -1.77
CA SER A 28 -7.76 12.09 -1.09
C SER A 28 -7.89 11.46 0.30
N VAL A 29 -7.34 10.26 0.50
CA VAL A 29 -7.37 9.48 1.77
C VAL A 29 -6.73 10.21 2.96
N LEU A 30 -5.88 11.21 2.71
CA LEU A 30 -5.27 12.04 3.76
C LEU A 30 -6.07 13.31 4.09
N THR A 31 -7.19 13.52 3.41
CA THR A 31 -7.99 14.75 3.51
C THR A 31 -9.35 14.49 4.17
N HIS A 32 -10.05 15.56 4.52
CA HIS A 32 -11.37 15.49 5.15
C HIS A 32 -12.50 15.14 4.16
N THR A 33 -12.22 15.08 2.85
CA THR A 33 -13.22 14.74 1.83
C THR A 33 -13.30 13.22 1.55
N PHE A 34 -12.35 12.44 2.09
CA PHE A 34 -12.35 10.98 1.97
C PHE A 34 -13.60 10.38 2.59
N ASN A 35 -14.29 9.55 1.81
CA ASN A 35 -15.56 8.94 2.19
C ASN A 35 -15.65 7.50 1.67
N LYS A 36 -16.77 6.83 1.93
CA LYS A 36 -16.96 5.42 1.60
C LYS A 36 -16.92 5.11 0.09
N ASP A 37 -17.12 6.11 -0.75
CA ASP A 37 -17.14 5.99 -2.21
C ASP A 37 -15.78 6.41 -2.82
N SER A 38 -14.81 6.80 -1.97
CA SER A 38 -13.45 7.18 -2.37
C SER A 38 -12.54 5.96 -2.52
N ASP A 39 -11.62 6.03 -3.46
CA ASP A 39 -10.50 5.11 -3.60
C ASP A 39 -9.36 5.43 -2.61
N VAL A 40 -8.39 4.51 -2.50
CA VAL A 40 -7.22 4.66 -1.63
C VAL A 40 -5.96 4.66 -2.49
N ASP A 41 -5.34 5.82 -2.62
CA ASP A 41 -4.10 5.98 -3.38
C ASP A 41 -2.88 5.60 -2.53
N LEU A 42 -2.07 4.66 -3.03
CA LEU A 42 -0.85 4.18 -2.39
C LEU A 42 0.35 4.26 -3.33
N ILE A 43 1.51 4.70 -2.81
CA ILE A 43 2.80 4.58 -3.48
C ILE A 43 3.57 3.43 -2.83
N VAL A 44 4.04 2.52 -3.68
CA VAL A 44 4.84 1.37 -3.27
C VAL A 44 6.26 1.54 -3.78
N ALA A 45 7.23 1.39 -2.88
CA ALA A 45 8.63 1.21 -3.24
C ALA A 45 9.01 -0.23 -2.90
N PHE A 46 9.48 -0.98 -3.88
CA PHE A 46 9.92 -2.36 -3.69
C PHE A 46 11.38 -2.42 -3.25
N GLU A 47 11.78 -3.58 -2.73
CA GLU A 47 13.18 -3.93 -2.54
C GLU A 47 13.91 -4.02 -3.89
N ASP A 48 15.24 -4.17 -3.84
CA ASP A 48 16.05 -4.31 -5.06
C ASP A 48 15.84 -5.72 -5.65
N ILE A 49 14.71 -5.88 -6.34
CA ILE A 49 14.29 -7.09 -7.03
C ILE A 49 14.47 -6.90 -8.54
N PRO A 50 14.72 -7.97 -9.32
CA PRO A 50 14.72 -7.90 -10.79
C PRO A 50 13.42 -7.29 -11.33
N VAL A 51 13.51 -6.44 -12.35
CA VAL A 51 12.34 -5.72 -12.94
C VAL A 51 11.26 -6.70 -13.42
N GLU A 52 11.65 -7.87 -13.92
CA GLU A 52 10.72 -8.96 -14.28
C GLU A 52 9.83 -9.43 -13.12
N ASN A 53 10.29 -9.35 -11.87
CA ASN A 53 9.52 -9.71 -10.68
C ASN A 53 8.60 -8.58 -10.19
N TYR A 54 8.65 -7.39 -10.81
CA TYR A 54 7.70 -6.32 -10.48
C TYR A 54 6.31 -6.64 -11.05
N ALA A 55 6.22 -7.31 -12.20
CA ALA A 55 4.95 -7.61 -12.84
C ALA A 55 4.03 -8.46 -11.94
N ASP A 56 4.61 -9.40 -11.20
CA ASP A 56 3.89 -10.23 -10.22
C ASP A 56 3.30 -9.42 -9.05
N ASN A 57 3.73 -8.16 -8.87
CA ASN A 57 3.19 -7.24 -7.86
C ASN A 57 2.14 -6.26 -8.41
N TYR A 58 1.91 -6.24 -9.73
CA TYR A 58 0.92 -5.37 -10.39
C TYR A 58 -0.32 -6.13 -10.93
N PHE A 59 -0.27 -7.46 -11.01
CA PHE A 59 -1.35 -8.34 -11.52
C PHE A 59 -1.75 -9.38 -10.48
#